data_AF-A0A1H1Z1Q9-F1
#
_entry.id   AF-A0A1H1Z1Q9-F1
#
_cell.length_a   1.000
_cell.length_b   1.000
_cell.length_c   1.000
_cell.angle_alpha   90.00
_cell.angle_beta   90.00
_cell.angle_gamma   90.00
#
_symmetry.space_group_name_H-M   'P 1'
#
loop_
_entity.id
_entity.type
_entity.pdbx_description
1 polymer ?
#
loop_
_entity_poly.entity_id
_entity_poly.type
_entity_poly.pdbx_seq_one_letter_code
_entity_poly.pdbx_strand_id
1 'polypeptide(L)'
;MAFLALGINHKTASVDVRERVAFTPEQLVEALQQLCRLTDSREAAILSTCNRSELYIEQDHLSADIILRWLADYHHLSLDELRASAYVHEDDAAVRHMMRVASGLDSLVLGEPQILGQMKSAYAVAREAGTIGPLLGRLFQATFNAAKQVRTDTAIGENPVSVAFAAVSLAKQIFSDLQRSQALLIGAGETITLVARHLHELGVKRIVVANRTLERASILAEQFGAHAVLLSDIPAELVRSDIVISSTASQLPILGKGAVESALKLRKHKPIFMVDIAVPRDIEPEVGELDDVYLYSVDDLHEVVAENLKSRQGAAQAAEEMVSIGADDFMVRLRELAAVDVLKAYRQQSERLRDEELQKAQRMLANGSSAEDVLVQLARGLTNKLLHAPSVQLKKLTAEGRLDALAMAQELFALGEGSSDSSDKKLQ
;
A
#
# COMPACT_ATOMS: atom_id res chain seq x y z
N MET A 1 11.18 13.77 14.60
CA MET A 1 10.47 12.53 14.25
C MET A 1 9.43 12.90 13.23
N ALA A 2 9.79 12.81 11.96
CA ALA A 2 8.94 13.24 10.87
C ALA A 2 9.05 12.29 9.69
N PHE A 3 7.92 12.03 9.02
CA PHE A 3 7.86 11.14 7.87
C PHE A 3 7.82 11.94 6.58
N LEU A 4 8.55 11.48 5.56
CA LEU A 4 8.54 12.04 4.22
C LEU A 4 8.20 10.94 3.23
N ALA A 5 7.22 11.19 2.37
CA ALA A 5 7.01 10.40 1.15
C ALA A 5 7.29 11.30 -0.05
N LEU A 6 8.36 10.99 -0.77
CA LEU A 6 8.79 11.71 -1.96
C LEU A 6 8.67 10.78 -3.16
N GLY A 7 7.91 11.16 -4.18
CA GLY A 7 7.64 10.25 -5.27
C GLY A 7 7.44 10.90 -6.61
N ILE A 8 7.57 10.08 -7.64
CA ILE A 8 7.20 10.38 -9.01
C ILE A 8 6.31 9.25 -9.48
N ASN A 9 5.16 9.58 -10.07
CA ASN A 9 4.20 8.57 -10.51
C ASN A 9 3.60 8.91 -11.88
N HIS A 10 2.73 8.03 -12.36
CA HIS A 10 2.08 8.17 -13.66
C HIS A 10 1.20 9.41 -13.85
N LYS A 11 0.80 10.09 -12.77
CA LYS A 11 -0.01 11.32 -12.82
C LYS A 11 0.87 12.56 -12.97
N THR A 12 2.10 12.53 -12.48
CA THR A 12 2.98 13.70 -12.40
C THR A 12 4.14 13.68 -13.41
N ALA A 13 4.42 12.54 -14.02
CA ALA A 13 5.54 12.38 -14.95
C ALA A 13 5.21 11.53 -16.18
N SER A 14 5.82 11.88 -17.32
CA SER A 14 5.82 11.06 -18.54
C SER A 14 6.54 9.73 -18.32
N VAL A 15 6.31 8.77 -19.22
CA VAL A 15 6.97 7.46 -19.17
C VAL A 15 8.50 7.62 -19.19
N ASP A 16 9.03 8.48 -20.07
CA ASP A 16 10.48 8.73 -20.22
C ASP A 16 11.15 9.17 -18.91
N VAL A 17 10.49 10.04 -18.14
CA VAL A 17 11.01 10.48 -16.83
C VAL A 17 10.93 9.34 -15.83
N ARG A 18 9.83 8.57 -15.82
CA ARG A 18 9.64 7.44 -14.90
C ARG A 18 10.65 6.31 -15.11
N GLU A 19 10.97 5.99 -16.35
CA GLU A 19 11.98 4.98 -16.67
C GLU A 19 13.38 5.38 -16.18
N ARG A 20 13.71 6.67 -16.26
CA ARG A 20 15.01 7.19 -15.81
C ARG A 20 15.15 7.23 -14.28
N VAL A 21 14.04 7.32 -13.54
CA VAL A 21 14.02 7.30 -12.05
C VAL A 21 13.64 5.95 -11.46
N ALA A 22 13.54 4.91 -12.29
CA ALA A 22 13.26 3.56 -11.82
C ALA A 22 14.52 2.95 -11.18
N PHE A 23 14.34 2.23 -10.07
CA PHE A 23 15.43 1.49 -9.42
C PHE A 23 15.35 0.02 -9.84
N THR A 24 16.47 -0.54 -10.29
CA THR A 24 16.53 -1.99 -10.52
C THR A 24 16.71 -2.73 -9.18
N PRO A 25 16.26 -4.00 -9.07
CA PRO A 25 16.40 -4.78 -7.84
C PRO A 25 17.83 -4.85 -7.30
N GLU A 26 18.83 -4.89 -8.20
CA GLU A 26 20.25 -4.99 -7.86
C GLU A 26 20.80 -3.69 -7.26
N GLN A 27 20.20 -2.55 -7.62
CA GLN A 27 20.64 -1.21 -7.19
C GLN A 27 20.02 -0.79 -5.84
N LEU A 28 18.87 -1.35 -5.47
CA LEU A 28 18.07 -0.89 -4.33
C LEU A 28 18.83 -0.88 -3.00
N VAL A 29 19.62 -1.93 -2.72
CA VAL A 29 20.35 -2.04 -1.44
C VAL A 29 21.42 -0.95 -1.34
N GLU A 30 22.20 -0.75 -2.41
CA GLU A 30 23.22 0.31 -2.46
C GLU A 30 22.59 1.70 -2.40
N ALA A 31 21.52 1.93 -3.17
CA ALA A 31 20.78 3.19 -3.18
C ALA A 31 20.30 3.58 -1.78
N LEU A 32 19.69 2.64 -1.06
CA LEU A 32 19.20 2.87 0.31
C LEU A 32 20.34 3.20 1.28
N GLN A 33 21.44 2.45 1.23
CA GLN A 33 22.60 2.71 2.10
C GLN A 33 23.28 4.04 1.77
N GLN A 34 23.32 4.42 0.50
CA GLN A 34 23.86 5.70 0.06
C GLN A 34 22.96 6.86 0.49
N LEU A 35 21.63 6.71 0.37
CA LEU A 35 20.65 7.69 0.82
C LEU A 35 20.86 8.01 2.30
N CYS A 36 20.78 7.02 3.19
CA CYS A 36 21.00 7.21 4.63
C CYS A 36 22.39 7.76 5.01
N ARG A 37 23.40 7.61 4.14
CA ARG A 37 24.77 8.10 4.39
C ARG A 37 24.95 9.55 3.95
N LEU A 38 24.33 9.93 2.84
CA LEU A 38 24.52 11.24 2.21
C LEU A 38 23.45 12.26 2.64
N THR A 39 22.40 11.81 3.33
CA THR A 39 21.33 12.65 3.88
C THR A 39 21.20 12.43 5.39
N ASP A 40 20.45 13.30 6.08
CA ASP A 40 20.13 13.14 7.50
C ASP A 40 19.01 12.10 7.77
N SER A 41 18.79 11.19 6.81
CA SER A 41 17.74 10.18 6.87
C SER A 41 18.15 9.02 7.78
N ARG A 42 17.40 8.83 8.86
CA ARG A 42 17.66 7.76 9.84
C ARG A 42 17.11 6.42 9.37
N GLU A 43 15.95 6.46 8.72
CA GLU A 43 15.31 5.27 8.14
C GLU A 43 14.86 5.60 6.71
N ALA A 44 14.96 4.64 5.81
CA ALA A 44 14.53 4.81 4.42
C ALA A 44 14.01 3.51 3.80
N ALA A 45 13.09 3.64 2.86
CA ALA A 45 12.63 2.57 1.98
C ALA A 45 12.31 3.12 0.59
N ILE A 46 12.51 2.29 -0.44
CA ILE A 46 12.24 2.66 -1.84
C ILE A 46 11.21 1.68 -2.40
N LEU A 47 10.11 2.22 -2.93
CA LEU A 47 9.14 1.49 -3.74
C LEU A 47 9.32 1.90 -5.20
N SER A 48 9.84 0.99 -6.02
CA SER A 48 9.94 1.20 -7.47
C SER A 48 9.10 0.18 -8.21
N THR A 49 8.22 0.67 -9.09
CA THR A 49 7.32 -0.10 -9.95
C THR A 49 7.29 0.55 -11.34
N CYS A 50 6.61 -0.08 -12.30
CA CYS A 50 6.42 0.52 -13.64
C CYS A 50 5.64 1.85 -13.62
N ASN A 51 4.89 2.12 -12.54
CA ASN A 51 3.98 3.26 -12.44
C ASN A 51 4.41 4.31 -11.40
N ARG A 52 5.39 4.00 -10.55
CA ARG A 52 5.91 4.93 -9.53
C ARG A 52 7.31 4.58 -9.06
N SER A 53 8.07 5.61 -8.69
CA SER A 53 9.26 5.50 -7.84
C SER A 53 9.05 6.41 -6.63
N GLU A 54 9.00 5.83 -5.43
CA GLU A 54 8.73 6.54 -4.18
C GLU A 54 9.76 6.20 -3.11
N LEU A 55 10.16 7.23 -2.37
CA LEU A 55 11.07 7.17 -1.24
C LEU A 55 10.26 7.48 0.02
N TYR A 56 10.28 6.55 0.97
CA TYR A 56 9.68 6.71 2.29
C TYR A 56 10.80 6.87 3.31
N ILE A 57 10.83 8.00 4.01
CA ILE A 57 11.96 8.40 4.85
C ILE A 57 11.47 8.81 6.23
N GLU A 58 12.24 8.48 7.26
CA GLU A 58 12.14 9.09 8.58
C GLU A 58 13.38 9.95 8.85
N GLN A 59 13.15 11.18 9.30
CA GLN A 59 14.19 12.13 9.68
C GLN A 59 13.72 13.11 10.77
N ASP A 60 14.67 13.75 11.45
CA ASP A 60 14.33 14.73 12.49
C ASP A 60 13.75 16.03 11.91
N HIS A 61 14.33 16.51 10.81
CA HIS A 61 13.94 17.74 10.12
C HIS A 61 13.64 17.40 8.66
N LEU A 62 12.41 17.70 8.22
CA LEU A 62 11.99 17.42 6.86
C LEU A 62 12.72 18.36 5.89
N SER A 63 13.49 17.76 4.98
CA SER A 63 14.14 18.50 3.89
C SER A 63 13.97 17.75 2.57
N ALA A 64 12.83 17.98 1.92
CA ALA A 64 12.52 17.35 0.65
C ALA A 64 13.53 17.71 -0.45
N ASP A 65 14.07 18.94 -0.44
CA ASP A 65 15.05 19.40 -1.42
C ASP A 65 16.37 18.62 -1.37
N ILE A 66 16.83 18.21 -0.18
CA ILE A 66 18.04 17.39 -0.04
C ILE A 66 17.81 16.01 -0.64
N ILE A 67 16.65 15.41 -0.37
CA ILE A 67 16.28 14.09 -0.91
C ILE A 67 16.10 14.15 -2.44
N LEU A 68 15.46 15.20 -2.94
CA LEU A 68 15.30 15.47 -4.38
C LEU A 68 16.66 15.64 -5.07
N ARG A 69 17.59 16.37 -4.44
CA ARG A 69 18.94 16.53 -4.95
C ARG A 69 19.71 15.22 -4.98
N TRP A 70 19.61 14.42 -3.91
CA TRP A 70 20.19 13.08 -3.90
C TRP A 70 19.64 12.21 -5.03
N LEU A 71 18.32 12.23 -5.25
CA LEU A 71 17.68 11.46 -6.33
C LEU A 71 18.14 11.92 -7.71
N ALA A 72 18.29 13.24 -7.89
CA ALA A 72 18.84 13.84 -9.11
C ALA A 72 20.27 13.38 -9.37
N ASP A 73 21.12 13.44 -8.35
CA ASP A 73 22.52 13.05 -8.46
C ASP A 73 22.68 11.55 -8.71
N TYR A 74 21.86 10.71 -8.05
CA TYR A 74 21.87 9.25 -8.20
C TYR A 74 21.49 8.79 -9.61
N HIS A 75 20.44 9.39 -10.20
CA HIS A 75 19.99 9.05 -11.55
C HIS A 75 20.63 9.91 -12.66
N HIS A 76 21.54 10.82 -12.31
CA HIS A 76 22.16 11.78 -13.22
C HIS A 76 21.12 12.62 -14.01
N LEU A 77 20.14 13.15 -13.28
CA LEU A 77 19.03 13.94 -13.81
C LEU A 77 19.13 15.40 -13.40
N SER A 78 18.43 16.26 -14.15
CA SER A 78 18.27 17.66 -13.74
C SER A 78 17.37 17.75 -12.51
N LEU A 79 17.84 18.47 -11.49
CA LEU A 79 17.04 18.74 -10.29
C LEU A 79 15.75 19.50 -10.63
N ASP A 80 15.79 20.41 -11.60
CA ASP A 80 14.61 21.18 -12.02
C ASP A 80 13.59 20.31 -12.75
N GLU A 81 14.06 19.34 -13.55
CA GLU A 81 13.21 18.35 -14.23
C GLU A 81 12.50 17.46 -13.20
N LEU A 82 13.23 16.97 -12.20
CA LEU A 82 12.63 16.16 -11.13
C LEU A 82 11.68 16.96 -10.26
N ARG A 83 12.03 18.20 -9.89
CA ARG A 83 11.16 19.05 -9.06
C ARG A 83 9.82 19.35 -9.73
N ALA A 84 9.79 19.47 -11.06
CA ALA A 84 8.56 19.69 -11.81
C ALA A 84 7.62 18.47 -11.81
N SER A 85 8.16 17.27 -11.59
CA SER A 85 7.43 16.00 -11.67
C SER A 85 7.27 15.27 -10.34
N ALA A 86 8.00 15.68 -9.30
CA ALA A 86 7.93 15.07 -7.99
C ALA A 86 6.78 15.63 -7.15
N TYR A 87 6.17 14.78 -6.35
CA TYR A 87 5.30 15.18 -5.25
C TYR A 87 5.97 14.86 -3.91
N VAL A 88 5.58 15.63 -2.91
CA VAL A 88 6.10 15.52 -1.56
C VAL A 88 4.92 15.50 -0.60
N HIS A 89 4.92 14.52 0.29
CA HIS A 89 4.00 14.44 1.42
C HIS A 89 4.81 14.36 2.71
N GLU A 90 4.34 15.09 3.72
CA GLU A 90 4.99 15.24 5.01
C GLU A 90 4.07 14.74 6.13
N ASP A 91 4.67 14.08 7.13
CA ASP A 91 4.04 13.56 8.34
C ASP A 91 2.73 12.80 8.07
N ASP A 92 1.61 13.33 8.54
CA ASP A 92 0.28 12.74 8.38
C ASP A 92 -0.06 12.48 6.90
N ALA A 93 0.30 13.40 6.02
CA ALA A 93 0.10 13.23 4.59
C ALA A 93 0.97 12.09 4.02
N ALA A 94 2.20 11.92 4.51
CA ALA A 94 3.10 10.83 4.09
C ALA A 94 2.54 9.47 4.53
N VAL A 95 2.07 9.37 5.78
CA VAL A 95 1.43 8.18 6.34
C VAL A 95 0.16 7.83 5.55
N ARG A 96 -0.73 8.81 5.35
CA ARG A 96 -1.97 8.63 4.58
C ARG A 96 -1.68 8.21 3.15
N HIS A 97 -0.70 8.82 2.49
CA HIS A 97 -0.27 8.46 1.13
C HIS A 97 0.22 7.02 1.06
N MET A 98 1.11 6.61 1.97
CA MET A 98 1.62 5.24 2.01
C MET A 98 0.50 4.21 2.16
N MET A 99 -0.47 4.46 3.05
CA MET A 99 -1.64 3.61 3.23
C MET A 99 -2.56 3.59 2.00
N ARG A 100 -2.73 4.74 1.35
CA ARG A 100 -3.51 4.87 0.10
C ARG A 100 -2.88 4.06 -1.04
N VAL A 101 -1.57 4.14 -1.21
CA VAL A 101 -0.81 3.36 -2.22
C VAL A 101 -0.92 1.87 -1.94
N ALA A 102 -0.67 1.42 -0.70
CA ALA A 102 -0.77 0.02 -0.31
C ALA A 102 -2.17 -0.57 -0.52
N SER A 103 -3.21 0.26 -0.37
CA SER A 103 -4.61 -0.11 -0.56
C SER A 103 -5.04 -0.12 -2.04
N GLY A 104 -4.17 0.31 -2.96
CA GLY A 104 -4.47 0.36 -4.41
C GLY A 104 -5.39 1.51 -4.81
N LEU A 105 -5.59 2.51 -3.94
CA LEU A 105 -6.42 3.70 -4.21
C LEU A 105 -5.69 4.77 -5.04
N ASP A 106 -4.39 4.60 -5.23
CA ASP A 106 -3.56 5.45 -6.07
C ASP A 106 -2.94 4.69 -7.27
N SER A 107 -3.42 3.47 -7.56
CA SER A 107 -2.98 2.70 -8.73
C SER A 107 -3.73 3.11 -10.01
N LEU A 108 -3.11 2.85 -11.18
CA LEU A 108 -3.77 3.04 -12.49
C LEU A 108 -5.06 2.20 -12.56
N VAL A 109 -5.00 0.96 -12.07
CA VAL A 109 -6.16 0.10 -11.86
C VAL A 109 -6.51 0.13 -10.37
N LEU A 110 -7.63 0.77 -10.05
CA LEU A 110 -8.09 0.94 -8.68
C LEU A 110 -8.38 -0.42 -8.02
N GLY A 111 -7.72 -0.70 -6.89
CA GLY A 111 -7.84 -1.95 -6.13
C GLY A 111 -6.92 -3.10 -6.56
N GLU A 112 -5.95 -2.82 -7.44
CA GLU A 112 -4.96 -3.81 -7.90
C GLU A 112 -4.28 -4.56 -6.73
N PRO A 113 -4.31 -5.91 -6.69
CA PRO A 113 -3.75 -6.69 -5.58
C PRO A 113 -2.22 -6.68 -5.52
N GLN A 114 -1.56 -6.30 -6.60
CA GLN A 114 -0.12 -6.45 -6.78
C GLN A 114 0.68 -5.41 -5.99
N ILE A 115 0.16 -4.18 -5.83
CA ILE A 115 0.87 -3.08 -5.16
C ILE A 115 1.18 -3.38 -3.69
N LEU A 116 0.28 -4.05 -2.98
CA LEU A 116 0.52 -4.49 -1.60
C LEU A 116 1.67 -5.50 -1.54
N GLY A 117 1.76 -6.40 -2.53
CA GLY A 117 2.88 -7.33 -2.67
C GLY A 117 4.20 -6.60 -2.93
N GLN A 118 4.20 -5.63 -3.84
CA GLN A 118 5.37 -4.79 -4.15
C GLN A 118 5.84 -4.00 -2.92
N MET A 119 4.91 -3.45 -2.13
CA MET A 119 5.26 -2.72 -0.91
C MET A 119 5.85 -3.64 0.18
N LYS A 120 5.40 -4.90 0.27
CA LYS A 120 6.03 -5.91 1.14
C LYS A 120 7.44 -6.26 0.67
N SER A 121 7.66 -6.37 -0.64
CA SER A 121 8.99 -6.59 -1.21
C SER A 121 9.93 -5.41 -0.92
N ALA A 122 9.46 -4.17 -1.14
CA ALA A 122 10.20 -2.95 -0.80
C ALA A 122 10.61 -2.92 0.68
N TYR A 123 9.70 -3.28 1.59
CA TYR A 123 9.99 -3.40 3.01
C TYR A 123 11.05 -4.47 3.31
N ALA A 124 10.98 -5.64 2.67
CA ALA A 124 11.95 -6.70 2.85
C ALA A 124 13.36 -6.28 2.40
N VAL A 125 13.47 -5.65 1.24
CA VAL A 125 14.74 -5.11 0.71
C VAL A 125 15.31 -4.04 1.62
N ALA A 126 14.48 -3.12 2.11
CA ALA A 126 14.95 -2.07 3.02
C ALA A 126 15.44 -2.62 4.37
N ARG A 127 14.81 -3.70 4.87
CA ARG A 127 15.30 -4.43 6.03
C ARG A 127 16.63 -5.14 5.78
N GLU A 128 16.79 -5.78 4.62
CA GLU A 128 18.05 -6.42 4.22
C GLU A 128 19.19 -5.39 4.09
N ALA A 129 18.89 -4.21 3.55
CA ALA A 129 19.83 -3.09 3.45
C ALA A 129 20.21 -2.48 4.81
N GLY A 130 19.50 -2.82 5.90
CA GLY A 130 19.72 -2.26 7.23
C GLY A 130 19.22 -0.82 7.40
N THR A 131 18.31 -0.38 6.54
CA THR A 131 17.82 1.02 6.47
C THR A 131 16.43 1.20 7.07
N ILE A 132 15.78 0.12 7.52
CA ILE A 132 14.55 0.18 8.31
C ILE A 132 14.88 0.17 9.80
N GLY A 133 14.35 1.14 10.52
CA GLY A 133 14.39 1.18 11.98
C GLY A 133 13.00 0.99 12.61
N PRO A 134 12.85 1.33 13.89
CA PRO A 134 11.62 1.10 14.64
C PRO A 134 10.44 1.97 14.18
N LEU A 135 10.67 3.14 13.60
CA LEU A 135 9.59 4.08 13.26
C LEU A 135 8.95 3.72 11.92
N LEU A 136 9.75 3.69 10.86
CA LEU A 136 9.30 3.29 9.53
C LEU A 136 8.88 1.82 9.52
N GLY A 137 9.55 0.97 10.29
CA GLY A 137 9.14 -0.41 10.51
C GLY A 137 7.71 -0.54 11.05
N ARG A 138 7.31 0.27 12.03
CA ARG A 138 5.93 0.32 12.54
C ARG A 138 4.96 0.86 11.50
N LEU A 139 5.36 1.90 10.75
CA LEU A 139 4.52 2.47 9.69
C LEU A 139 4.20 1.44 8.61
N PHE A 140 5.18 0.64 8.18
CA PHE A 140 4.94 -0.47 7.24
C PHE A 140 3.93 -1.48 7.79
N GLN A 141 4.05 -1.90 9.06
CA GLN A 141 3.09 -2.82 9.65
C GLN A 141 1.68 -2.24 9.75
N ALA A 142 1.55 -0.98 10.18
CA ALA A 142 0.27 -0.28 10.21
C ALA A 142 -0.34 -0.18 8.80
N THR A 143 0.49 0.12 7.80
CA THR A 143 0.11 0.19 6.39
C THR A 143 -0.41 -1.14 5.87
N PHE A 144 0.28 -2.26 6.16
CA PHE A 144 -0.17 -3.58 5.72
C PHE A 144 -1.49 -3.98 6.37
N ASN A 145 -1.70 -3.63 7.63
CA ASN A 145 -2.95 -3.91 8.33
C ASN A 145 -4.10 -3.07 7.75
N ALA A 146 -3.89 -1.76 7.56
CA ALA A 146 -4.87 -0.87 6.96
C ALA A 146 -5.25 -1.33 5.53
N ALA A 147 -4.27 -1.64 4.68
CA ALA A 147 -4.52 -2.13 3.33
C ALA A 147 -5.28 -3.46 3.32
N LYS A 148 -4.98 -4.38 4.25
CA LYS A 148 -5.72 -5.64 4.39
C LYS A 148 -7.17 -5.39 4.81
N GLN A 149 -7.38 -4.48 5.76
CA GLN A 149 -8.71 -4.13 6.25
C GLN A 149 -9.55 -3.47 5.17
N VAL A 150 -9.01 -2.46 4.46
CA VAL A 150 -9.65 -1.84 3.29
C VAL A 150 -10.09 -2.89 2.27
N ARG A 151 -9.22 -3.87 1.95
CA ARG A 151 -9.57 -4.93 0.99
C ARG A 151 -10.63 -5.90 1.50
N THR A 152 -10.74 -6.09 2.81
CA THR A 152 -11.69 -7.04 3.39
C THR A 152 -13.07 -6.40 3.55
N ASP A 153 -13.09 -5.11 3.93
CA ASP A 153 -14.29 -4.41 4.38
C ASP A 153 -14.88 -3.50 3.29
N THR A 154 -14.20 -3.35 2.15
CA THR A 154 -14.68 -2.56 1.01
C THR A 154 -14.65 -3.36 -0.30
N ALA A 155 -15.52 -2.99 -1.24
CA ALA A 155 -15.54 -3.57 -2.58
C ALA A 155 -14.28 -3.24 -3.43
N ILE A 156 -13.30 -2.51 -2.87
CA ILE A 156 -11.97 -2.32 -3.48
C ILE A 156 -11.18 -3.64 -3.53
N GLY A 157 -11.36 -4.51 -2.53
CA GLY A 157 -10.69 -5.80 -2.48
C GLY A 157 -11.35 -6.89 -3.32
N GLU A 158 -12.58 -6.68 -3.79
CA GLU A 158 -13.21 -7.54 -4.78
C GLU A 158 -12.40 -7.54 -6.08
N ASN A 159 -12.32 -8.69 -6.76
CA ASN A 159 -11.42 -8.94 -7.89
C ASN A 159 -11.30 -7.73 -8.84
N PRO A 160 -10.09 -7.35 -9.27
CA PRO A 160 -9.89 -6.18 -10.14
C PRO A 160 -10.79 -6.31 -11.37
N VAL A 161 -11.40 -5.20 -11.78
CA VAL A 161 -12.17 -5.10 -13.03
C VAL A 161 -11.19 -5.18 -14.20
N SER A 162 -10.65 -6.37 -14.43
CA SER A 162 -9.81 -6.69 -15.56
C SER A 162 -10.69 -6.97 -16.77
N VAL A 163 -10.16 -6.79 -17.97
CA VAL A 163 -10.84 -7.17 -19.22
C VAL A 163 -11.24 -8.66 -19.19
N ALA A 164 -10.41 -9.51 -18.57
CA ALA A 164 -10.71 -10.92 -18.32
C ALA A 164 -11.97 -11.12 -17.45
N PHE A 165 -12.10 -10.36 -16.37
CA PHE A 165 -13.29 -10.40 -15.51
C PHE A 165 -14.53 -9.87 -16.22
N ALA A 166 -14.41 -8.77 -16.96
CA ALA A 166 -15.51 -8.20 -17.74
C ALA A 166 -16.04 -9.19 -18.79
N ALA A 167 -15.14 -9.87 -19.51
CA ALA A 167 -15.49 -10.91 -20.48
C ALA A 167 -16.30 -12.05 -19.85
N VAL A 168 -15.87 -12.53 -18.67
CA VAL A 168 -16.55 -13.63 -17.96
C VAL A 168 -17.86 -13.17 -17.32
N SER A 169 -17.92 -11.96 -16.80
CA SER A 169 -19.15 -11.35 -16.27
C SER A 169 -20.21 -11.17 -17.36
N LEU A 170 -19.82 -10.74 -18.55
CA LEU A 170 -20.72 -10.63 -19.70
C LEU A 170 -21.24 -12.01 -20.14
N ALA A 171 -20.38 -13.03 -20.14
CA ALA A 171 -20.79 -14.42 -20.39
C ALA A 171 -21.85 -14.87 -19.37
N LYS A 172 -21.69 -14.54 -18.09
CA LYS A 172 -22.65 -14.88 -17.01
C LYS A 172 -24.00 -14.18 -17.19
N GLN A 173 -24.04 -12.98 -17.74
CA GLN A 173 -25.30 -12.27 -18.03
C GLN A 173 -26.07 -12.93 -19.18
N ILE A 174 -25.35 -13.46 -20.17
CA ILE A 174 -25.94 -14.10 -21.36
C ILE A 174 -26.38 -15.54 -21.06
N PHE A 175 -25.56 -16.30 -20.31
CA PHE A 175 -25.85 -17.69 -19.95
C PHE A 175 -26.37 -17.79 -18.52
N SER A 176 -27.62 -18.18 -18.37
CA SER A 176 -28.28 -18.36 -17.06
C SER A 176 -27.70 -19.48 -16.18
N ASP A 177 -27.06 -20.48 -16.79
CA ASP A 177 -26.32 -21.55 -16.08
C ASP A 177 -25.01 -21.90 -16.82
N LEU A 178 -23.89 -21.33 -16.35
CA LEU A 178 -22.56 -21.56 -16.90
C LEU A 178 -22.01 -22.97 -16.62
N GLN A 179 -22.57 -23.73 -15.68
CA GLN A 179 -22.06 -25.06 -15.34
C GLN A 179 -22.28 -26.08 -16.47
N ARG A 180 -23.22 -25.78 -17.37
CA ARG A 180 -23.52 -26.59 -18.56
C ARG A 180 -22.82 -26.11 -19.82
N SER A 181 -22.20 -24.93 -19.76
CA SER A 181 -21.50 -24.34 -20.89
C SER A 181 -20.11 -24.95 -21.05
N GLN A 182 -19.64 -24.93 -22.29
CA GLN A 182 -18.25 -25.25 -22.62
C GLN A 182 -17.52 -23.99 -23.09
N ALA A 183 -16.32 -23.76 -22.55
CA ALA A 183 -15.47 -22.64 -22.92
C ALA A 183 -14.25 -23.09 -23.73
N LEU A 184 -13.96 -22.38 -24.81
CA LEU A 184 -12.72 -22.47 -25.58
C LEU A 184 -11.92 -21.17 -25.39
N LEU A 185 -10.71 -21.31 -24.88
CA LEU A 185 -9.78 -20.21 -24.64
C LEU A 185 -8.67 -20.29 -25.68
N ILE A 186 -8.44 -19.21 -26.42
CA ILE A 186 -7.42 -19.15 -27.48
C ILE A 186 -6.27 -18.28 -26.98
N GLY A 187 -5.12 -18.90 -26.75
CA GLY A 187 -3.94 -18.30 -26.13
C GLY A 187 -3.60 -18.94 -24.78
N ALA A 188 -2.42 -18.61 -24.26
CA ALA A 188 -1.94 -19.08 -22.96
C ALA A 188 -1.17 -17.97 -22.20
N GLY A 189 -1.58 -16.71 -22.41
CA GLY A 189 -1.04 -15.54 -21.71
C GLY A 189 -1.70 -15.29 -20.35
N GLU A 190 -1.28 -14.23 -19.67
CA GLU A 190 -1.81 -13.83 -18.36
C GLU A 190 -3.32 -13.56 -18.40
N THR A 191 -3.80 -12.89 -19.45
CA THR A 191 -5.23 -12.59 -19.64
C THR A 191 -6.06 -13.86 -19.74
N ILE A 192 -5.65 -14.82 -20.58
CA ILE A 192 -6.34 -16.12 -20.69
C ILE A 192 -6.27 -16.91 -19.38
N THR A 193 -5.16 -16.80 -18.65
CA THR A 193 -5.01 -17.44 -17.34
C THR A 193 -6.02 -16.91 -16.32
N LEU A 194 -6.24 -15.58 -16.30
CA LEU A 194 -7.27 -14.95 -15.48
C LEU A 194 -8.68 -15.34 -15.90
N VAL A 195 -8.96 -15.38 -17.21
CA VAL A 195 -10.26 -15.85 -17.74
C VAL A 195 -10.53 -17.28 -17.31
N ALA A 196 -9.55 -18.18 -17.46
CA ALA A 196 -9.68 -19.59 -17.07
C ALA A 196 -10.01 -19.74 -15.58
N ARG A 197 -9.32 -18.97 -14.72
CA ARG A 197 -9.58 -18.94 -13.28
C ARG A 197 -11.01 -18.53 -12.97
N HIS A 198 -11.50 -17.43 -13.55
CA HIS A 198 -12.85 -16.94 -13.28
C HIS A 198 -13.95 -17.89 -13.79
N LEU A 199 -13.76 -18.51 -14.96
CA LEU A 199 -14.71 -19.52 -15.46
C LEU A 199 -14.73 -20.77 -14.56
N HIS A 200 -13.56 -21.20 -14.07
CA HIS A 200 -13.45 -22.32 -13.13
C HIS A 200 -14.15 -22.01 -11.80
N GLU A 201 -13.94 -20.82 -11.23
CA GLU A 201 -14.63 -20.34 -10.01
C GLU A 201 -16.15 -20.29 -10.16
N LEU A 202 -16.66 -19.98 -11.36
CA LEU A 202 -18.09 -20.01 -11.69
C LEU A 202 -18.63 -21.41 -11.99
N GLY A 203 -17.78 -22.44 -11.96
CA GLY A 203 -18.17 -23.84 -12.08
C GLY A 203 -18.34 -24.34 -13.52
N VAL A 204 -17.73 -23.68 -14.52
CA VAL A 204 -17.70 -24.17 -15.90
C VAL A 204 -16.96 -25.50 -15.95
N LYS A 205 -17.65 -26.58 -16.34
CA LYS A 205 -17.13 -27.96 -16.24
C LYS A 205 -16.15 -28.36 -17.34
N ARG A 206 -16.28 -27.79 -18.53
CA ARG A 206 -15.40 -28.12 -19.68
C ARG A 206 -14.76 -26.84 -20.22
N ILE A 207 -13.48 -26.66 -19.89
CA ILE A 207 -12.64 -25.61 -20.42
C ILE A 207 -11.60 -26.26 -21.35
N VAL A 208 -11.42 -25.70 -22.54
CA VAL A 208 -10.40 -26.11 -23.50
C VAL A 208 -9.48 -24.93 -23.79
N VAL A 209 -8.17 -25.13 -23.74
CA VAL A 209 -7.15 -24.12 -24.00
C VAL A 209 -6.43 -24.47 -25.30
N ALA A 210 -6.62 -23.66 -26.33
CA ALA A 210 -5.93 -23.78 -27.60
C ALA A 210 -4.74 -22.82 -27.66
N ASN A 211 -3.56 -23.31 -28.00
CA ASN A 211 -2.39 -22.46 -28.15
C ASN A 211 -1.47 -22.95 -29.29
N ARG A 212 -0.61 -22.05 -29.79
CA ARG A 212 0.40 -22.39 -30.82
C ARG A 212 1.37 -23.46 -30.31
N THR A 213 1.78 -23.35 -29.05
CA THR A 213 2.66 -24.30 -28.37
C THR A 213 1.83 -25.10 -27.38
N LEU A 214 1.71 -26.41 -27.61
CA LEU A 214 0.90 -27.30 -26.80
C LEU A 214 1.34 -27.29 -25.33
N GLU A 215 2.65 -27.31 -25.06
CA GLU A 215 3.21 -27.29 -23.70
C GLU A 215 2.70 -26.12 -22.85
N ARG A 216 2.64 -24.90 -23.42
CA ARG A 216 2.10 -23.72 -22.73
C ARG A 216 0.61 -23.85 -22.43
N ALA A 217 -0.16 -24.44 -23.34
CA ALA A 217 -1.58 -24.72 -23.09
C ALA A 217 -1.74 -25.79 -21.99
N SER A 218 -0.90 -26.82 -21.98
CA SER A 218 -0.93 -27.88 -20.96
C SER A 218 -0.65 -27.34 -19.56
N ILE A 219 0.38 -26.49 -19.39
CA ILE A 219 0.70 -25.86 -18.09
C ILE A 219 -0.49 -25.08 -17.54
N LEU A 220 -1.18 -24.32 -18.40
CA LEU A 220 -2.37 -23.59 -17.98
C LEU A 220 -3.54 -24.53 -17.69
N ALA A 221 -3.73 -25.55 -18.53
CA ALA A 221 -4.84 -26.47 -18.42
C ALA A 221 -4.77 -27.31 -17.13
N GLU A 222 -3.59 -27.76 -16.73
CA GLU A 222 -3.36 -28.51 -15.49
C GLU A 222 -3.81 -27.74 -14.24
N GLN A 223 -3.62 -26.41 -14.21
CA GLN A 223 -3.99 -25.58 -13.05
C GLN A 223 -5.49 -25.54 -12.78
N PHE A 224 -6.32 -25.74 -13.80
CA PHE A 224 -7.78 -25.57 -13.73
C PHE A 224 -8.57 -26.81 -14.16
N GLY A 225 -7.88 -27.94 -14.39
CA GLY A 225 -8.50 -29.18 -14.90
C GLY A 225 -9.07 -29.05 -16.31
N ALA A 226 -8.50 -28.17 -17.14
CA ALA A 226 -8.92 -27.95 -18.53
C ALA A 226 -8.25 -28.95 -19.48
N HIS A 227 -8.62 -28.90 -20.76
CA HIS A 227 -8.00 -29.70 -21.83
C HIS A 227 -7.14 -28.82 -22.75
N ALA A 228 -5.91 -29.21 -23.03
CA ALA A 228 -5.02 -28.49 -23.94
C ALA A 228 -5.11 -29.04 -25.37
N VAL A 229 -5.20 -28.15 -26.36
CA VAL A 229 -5.24 -28.49 -27.80
C VAL A 229 -4.35 -27.55 -28.63
N LEU A 230 -4.05 -27.92 -29.86
CA LEU A 230 -3.35 -27.03 -30.80
C LEU A 230 -4.33 -26.08 -31.49
N LEU A 231 -3.82 -24.96 -32.03
CA LEU A 231 -4.65 -24.04 -32.83
C LEU A 231 -5.30 -24.72 -34.05
N SER A 232 -4.66 -25.75 -34.61
CA SER A 232 -5.22 -26.55 -35.71
C SER A 232 -6.51 -27.28 -35.35
N ASP A 233 -6.75 -27.52 -34.05
CA ASP A 233 -7.88 -28.28 -33.54
C ASP A 233 -9.09 -27.38 -33.22
N ILE A 234 -8.92 -26.05 -33.30
CA ILE A 234 -9.97 -25.05 -33.05
C ILE A 234 -11.26 -25.36 -33.82
N PRO A 235 -11.26 -25.68 -35.14
CA PRO A 235 -12.48 -25.98 -35.87
C PRO A 235 -13.32 -27.10 -35.26
N ALA A 236 -12.68 -28.14 -34.71
CA ALA A 236 -13.37 -29.25 -34.09
C ALA A 236 -13.97 -28.88 -32.72
N GLU A 237 -13.25 -28.07 -31.93
CA GLU A 237 -13.71 -27.63 -30.61
C GLU A 237 -14.78 -26.54 -30.69
N LEU A 238 -14.77 -25.69 -31.72
CA LEU A 238 -15.83 -24.69 -31.96
C LEU A 238 -17.23 -25.32 -32.03
N VAL A 239 -17.35 -26.53 -32.59
CA VAL A 239 -18.63 -27.25 -32.69
C VAL A 239 -19.23 -27.50 -31.31
N ARG A 240 -18.43 -27.56 -30.24
CA ARG A 240 -18.89 -27.87 -28.88
C ARG A 240 -18.86 -26.69 -27.93
N SER A 241 -18.19 -25.59 -28.29
CA SER A 241 -17.99 -24.43 -27.42
C SER A 241 -19.15 -23.46 -27.46
N ASP A 242 -19.63 -23.05 -26.29
CA ASP A 242 -20.67 -22.02 -26.14
C ASP A 242 -20.05 -20.64 -25.90
N ILE A 243 -18.85 -20.64 -25.31
CA ILE A 243 -18.06 -19.46 -24.98
C ILE A 243 -16.70 -19.59 -25.67
N VAL A 244 -16.27 -18.57 -26.40
CA VAL A 244 -14.93 -18.47 -27.00
C VAL A 244 -14.29 -17.17 -26.54
N ILE A 245 -13.10 -17.24 -25.94
CA ILE A 245 -12.37 -16.05 -25.51
C ILE A 245 -10.94 -16.13 -26.04
N SER A 246 -10.53 -15.13 -26.82
CA SER A 246 -9.19 -15.05 -27.44
C SER A 246 -8.35 -13.92 -26.85
N SER A 247 -7.07 -14.21 -26.64
CA SER A 247 -6.05 -13.24 -26.32
C SER A 247 -4.68 -13.84 -26.66
N THR A 248 -4.23 -13.58 -27.88
CA THR A 248 -2.90 -13.94 -28.35
C THR A 248 -2.09 -12.73 -28.79
N ALA A 249 -0.83 -12.97 -29.15
CA ALA A 249 0.07 -11.97 -29.75
C ALA A 249 0.18 -12.15 -31.28
N SER A 250 -0.81 -12.78 -31.92
CA SER A 250 -0.81 -12.99 -33.37
C SER A 250 -0.94 -11.65 -34.12
N GLN A 251 -0.26 -11.54 -35.25
CA GLN A 251 -0.37 -10.38 -36.14
C GLN A 251 -1.50 -10.53 -37.16
N LEU A 252 -2.02 -11.75 -37.32
CA LEU A 252 -3.11 -12.09 -38.22
C LEU A 252 -4.22 -12.79 -37.41
N PRO A 253 -5.50 -12.61 -37.77
CA PRO A 253 -6.59 -13.34 -37.17
C PRO A 253 -6.36 -14.86 -37.20
N ILE A 254 -6.57 -15.49 -36.06
CA ILE A 254 -6.49 -16.95 -35.89
C ILE A 254 -7.82 -17.60 -36.26
N LEU A 255 -8.94 -16.91 -36.02
CA LEU A 255 -10.28 -17.42 -36.24
C LEU A 255 -10.99 -16.60 -37.32
N GLY A 256 -11.21 -17.22 -38.49
CA GLY A 256 -11.91 -16.60 -39.61
C GLY A 256 -13.38 -17.00 -39.76
N LYS A 257 -14.13 -16.18 -40.52
CA LYS A 257 -15.60 -16.32 -40.74
C LYS A 257 -15.99 -17.71 -41.21
N GLY A 258 -15.28 -18.26 -42.20
CA GLY A 258 -15.62 -19.57 -42.79
C GLY A 258 -15.55 -20.74 -41.79
N ALA A 259 -14.62 -20.69 -40.84
CA ALA A 259 -14.49 -21.72 -39.80
C ALA A 259 -15.66 -21.64 -38.80
N VAL A 260 -16.04 -20.43 -38.40
CA VAL A 260 -17.18 -20.19 -37.50
C VAL A 260 -18.50 -20.57 -38.17
N GLU A 261 -18.71 -20.15 -39.42
CA GLU A 261 -19.93 -20.47 -40.18
C GLU A 261 -20.12 -21.99 -40.34
N SER A 262 -19.02 -22.71 -40.63
CA SER A 262 -19.04 -24.17 -40.73
C SER A 262 -19.39 -24.84 -39.39
N ALA A 263 -18.86 -24.32 -38.29
CA ALA A 263 -19.18 -24.80 -36.95
C ALA A 263 -20.65 -24.54 -36.58
N LEU A 264 -21.20 -23.37 -36.91
CA LEU A 264 -22.62 -23.03 -36.65
C LEU A 264 -23.58 -23.97 -37.38
N LYS A 265 -23.29 -24.33 -38.64
CA LYS A 265 -24.07 -25.33 -39.40
C LYS A 265 -24.12 -26.67 -38.68
N LEU A 266 -22.98 -27.15 -38.17
CA LEU A 266 -22.91 -28.41 -37.40
C LEU A 266 -23.59 -28.29 -36.03
N ARG A 267 -23.60 -27.10 -35.45
CA ARG A 267 -24.29 -26.75 -34.19
C ARG A 267 -25.78 -26.51 -34.34
N LYS A 268 -26.34 -26.68 -35.55
CA LYS A 268 -27.75 -26.38 -35.87
C LYS A 268 -28.13 -24.97 -35.45
N HIS A 269 -27.25 -24.00 -35.70
CA HIS A 269 -27.46 -22.58 -35.37
C HIS A 269 -27.64 -22.31 -33.87
N LYS A 270 -27.06 -23.15 -33.00
CA LYS A 270 -26.96 -22.82 -31.56
C LYS A 270 -25.97 -21.65 -31.40
N PRO A 271 -26.39 -20.53 -30.75
CA PRO A 271 -25.55 -19.35 -30.64
C PRO A 271 -24.20 -19.58 -29.94
N ILE A 272 -23.23 -18.72 -30.27
CA ILE A 272 -21.90 -18.71 -29.66
C ILE A 272 -21.60 -17.31 -29.16
N PHE A 273 -21.14 -17.21 -27.91
CA PHE A 273 -20.60 -15.99 -27.35
C PHE A 273 -19.09 -15.94 -27.57
N MET A 274 -18.59 -14.87 -28.17
CA MET A 274 -17.19 -14.69 -28.52
C MET A 274 -16.66 -13.37 -27.96
N VAL A 275 -15.46 -13.40 -27.40
CA VAL A 275 -14.77 -12.21 -26.89
C VAL A 275 -13.34 -12.20 -27.39
N ASP A 276 -12.99 -11.15 -28.13
CA ASP A 276 -11.64 -10.92 -28.62
C ASP A 276 -10.95 -9.81 -27.83
N ILE A 277 -10.02 -10.21 -26.96
CA ILE A 277 -9.24 -9.31 -26.10
C ILE A 277 -7.90 -8.95 -26.78
N ALA A 278 -7.57 -9.55 -27.93
CA ALA A 278 -6.29 -9.34 -28.59
C ALA A 278 -6.21 -8.03 -29.37
N VAL A 279 -5.02 -7.44 -29.38
CA VAL A 279 -4.67 -6.29 -30.21
C VAL A 279 -3.28 -6.56 -30.81
N PRO A 280 -3.14 -6.84 -32.12
CA PRO A 280 -4.19 -6.95 -33.16
C PRO A 280 -5.21 -8.08 -32.90
N ARG A 281 -6.38 -8.00 -33.56
CA ARG A 281 -7.52 -8.92 -33.37
C ARG A 281 -7.18 -10.37 -33.74
N ASP A 282 -7.59 -11.30 -32.89
CA ASP A 282 -7.50 -12.74 -33.14
C ASP A 282 -8.69 -13.26 -33.95
N ILE A 283 -9.83 -12.56 -33.94
CA ILE A 283 -11.05 -12.95 -34.63
C ILE A 283 -11.32 -11.95 -35.77
N GLU A 284 -11.60 -12.48 -36.97
CA GLU A 284 -12.01 -11.66 -38.12
C GLU A 284 -13.28 -10.85 -37.78
N PRO A 285 -13.32 -9.52 -38.02
CA PRO A 285 -14.51 -8.70 -37.75
C PRO A 285 -15.79 -9.22 -38.42
N GLU A 286 -15.66 -9.84 -39.60
CA GLU A 286 -16.76 -10.39 -40.40
C GLU A 286 -17.44 -11.59 -39.73
N VAL A 287 -16.84 -12.19 -38.69
CA VAL A 287 -17.47 -13.19 -37.82
C VAL A 287 -18.67 -12.58 -37.08
N GLY A 288 -18.61 -11.30 -36.71
CA GLY A 288 -19.70 -10.59 -36.03
C GLY A 288 -20.91 -10.30 -36.92
N GLU A 289 -20.83 -10.53 -38.23
CA GLU A 289 -21.97 -10.42 -39.16
C GLU A 289 -22.86 -11.67 -39.17
N LEU A 290 -22.45 -12.75 -38.49
CA LEU A 290 -23.22 -13.99 -38.42
C LEU A 290 -24.31 -13.87 -37.34
N ASP A 291 -25.57 -14.13 -37.71
CA ASP A 291 -26.74 -13.96 -36.83
C ASP A 291 -26.64 -14.70 -35.48
N ASP A 292 -25.97 -15.86 -35.46
CA ASP A 292 -25.84 -16.72 -34.29
C ASP A 292 -24.54 -16.46 -33.48
N VAL A 293 -23.82 -15.36 -33.75
CA VAL A 293 -22.58 -15.01 -33.06
C VAL A 293 -22.70 -13.68 -32.34
N TYR A 294 -22.41 -13.69 -31.04
CA TYR A 294 -22.28 -12.49 -30.24
C TYR A 294 -20.79 -12.20 -30.02
N LEU A 295 -20.19 -11.41 -30.91
CA LEU A 295 -18.77 -11.05 -30.87
C LEU A 295 -18.58 -9.71 -30.16
N TYR A 296 -17.76 -9.70 -29.11
CA TYR A 296 -17.33 -8.51 -28.39
C TYR A 296 -15.83 -8.34 -28.52
N SER A 297 -15.39 -7.11 -28.67
CA SER A 297 -13.97 -6.72 -28.68
C SER A 297 -13.53 -6.18 -27.32
N VAL A 298 -12.23 -5.97 -27.16
CA VAL A 298 -11.66 -5.28 -25.99
C VAL A 298 -12.29 -3.90 -25.76
N ASP A 299 -12.66 -3.19 -26.83
CA ASP A 299 -13.28 -1.87 -26.74
C ASP A 299 -14.70 -1.95 -26.17
N ASP A 300 -15.48 -2.95 -26.58
CA ASP A 300 -16.85 -3.16 -26.06
C ASP A 300 -16.82 -3.53 -24.56
N LEU A 301 -15.77 -4.25 -24.13
CA LEU A 301 -15.58 -4.56 -22.72
C LEU A 301 -15.18 -3.34 -21.90
N HIS A 302 -14.49 -2.36 -22.47
CA HIS A 302 -14.15 -1.12 -21.76
C HIS A 302 -15.41 -0.36 -21.30
N GLU A 303 -16.51 -0.41 -22.04
CA GLU A 303 -17.79 0.21 -21.63
C GLU A 303 -18.39 -0.50 -20.40
N VAL A 304 -18.36 -1.84 -20.36
CA VAL A 304 -18.81 -2.66 -19.23
C VAL A 304 -17.93 -2.47 -17.99
N VAL A 305 -16.62 -2.29 -18.21
CA VAL A 305 -15.64 -1.96 -17.16
C VAL A 305 -15.93 -0.55 -16.60
N ALA A 306 -16.28 0.42 -17.46
CA ALA A 306 -16.58 1.80 -17.07
C ALA A 306 -17.85 1.90 -16.19
N GLU A 307 -18.87 1.08 -16.44
CA GLU A 307 -20.08 1.03 -15.61
C GLU A 307 -19.78 0.49 -14.20
N ASN A 308 -18.92 -0.52 -14.08
CA ASN A 308 -18.43 -1.05 -12.80
C ASN A 308 -17.50 -0.07 -12.05
N LEU A 309 -16.73 0.75 -12.77
CA LEU A 309 -15.91 1.82 -12.19
C LEU A 309 -16.75 2.85 -11.42
N LYS A 310 -17.98 3.13 -11.88
CA LYS A 310 -18.90 4.07 -11.20
C LYS A 310 -19.40 3.52 -9.85
N SER A 311 -19.66 2.21 -9.77
CA SER A 311 -19.94 1.51 -8.49
C SER A 311 -18.74 1.59 -7.53
N ARG A 312 -17.51 1.54 -8.07
CA ARG A 312 -16.28 1.63 -7.28
C ARG A 312 -15.94 3.03 -6.75
N GLN A 313 -16.51 4.11 -7.28
CA GLN A 313 -16.30 5.44 -6.69
C GLN A 313 -16.82 5.50 -5.24
N GLY A 314 -17.96 4.86 -4.95
CA GLY A 314 -18.48 4.73 -3.59
C GLY A 314 -17.57 3.86 -2.71
N ALA A 315 -17.07 2.75 -3.24
CA ALA A 315 -16.12 1.88 -2.53
C ALA A 315 -14.77 2.58 -2.25
N ALA A 316 -14.31 3.39 -3.20
CA ALA A 316 -13.09 4.18 -3.06
C ALA A 316 -13.26 5.20 -1.94
N GLN A 317 -14.39 5.89 -1.88
CA GLN A 317 -14.68 6.83 -0.79
C GLN A 317 -14.68 6.15 0.58
N ALA A 318 -15.35 5.00 0.73
CA ALA A 318 -15.31 4.23 1.97
C ALA A 318 -13.87 3.80 2.34
N ALA A 319 -13.08 3.40 1.35
CA ALA A 319 -11.68 3.05 1.55
C ALA A 319 -10.80 4.26 1.92
N GLU A 320 -11.05 5.45 1.39
CA GLU A 320 -10.38 6.69 1.83
C GLU A 320 -10.64 6.97 3.31
N GLU A 321 -11.90 6.81 3.77
CA GLU A 321 -12.26 7.00 5.17
C GLU A 321 -11.51 6.03 6.08
N MET A 322 -11.44 4.75 5.69
CA MET A 322 -10.67 3.73 6.43
C MET A 322 -9.17 4.03 6.45
N VAL A 323 -8.61 4.52 5.33
CA VAL A 323 -7.21 4.95 5.25
C VAL A 323 -6.96 6.15 6.17
N SER A 324 -7.89 7.12 6.21
CA SER A 324 -7.76 8.27 7.11
C SER A 324 -7.78 7.85 8.57
N ILE A 325 -8.74 6.99 8.96
CA ILE A 325 -8.81 6.46 10.33
C ILE A 325 -7.51 5.72 10.69
N GLY A 326 -7.01 4.86 9.79
CA GLY A 326 -5.77 4.13 10.01
C GLY A 326 -4.53 5.03 10.17
N ALA A 327 -4.46 6.10 9.39
CA ALA A 327 -3.39 7.10 9.48
C ALA A 327 -3.47 7.89 10.79
N ASP A 328 -4.66 8.37 11.16
CA ASP A 328 -4.90 9.11 12.39
C ASP A 328 -4.54 8.26 13.63
N ASP A 329 -5.00 7.00 13.66
CA ASP A 329 -4.67 6.03 14.69
C ASP A 329 -3.16 5.79 14.83
N PHE A 330 -2.45 5.71 13.71
CA PHE A 330 -1.00 5.57 13.71
C PHE A 330 -0.32 6.82 14.29
N MET A 331 -0.75 8.01 13.88
CA MET A 331 -0.19 9.27 14.37
C MET A 331 -0.46 9.49 15.87
N VAL A 332 -1.61 9.03 16.39
CA VAL A 332 -1.87 8.99 17.84
C VAL A 332 -0.87 8.09 18.55
N ARG A 333 -0.72 6.84 18.12
CA ARG A 333 0.25 5.89 18.71
C ARG A 333 1.70 6.37 18.64
N LEU A 334 2.06 7.08 17.58
CA LEU A 334 3.39 7.68 17.44
C LEU A 334 3.64 8.75 18.51
N ARG A 335 2.65 9.61 18.77
CA ARG A 335 2.74 10.66 19.82
C ARG A 335 2.85 10.05 21.22
N GLU A 336 2.14 8.95 21.48
CA GLU A 336 2.26 8.22 22.76
C GLU A 336 3.68 7.71 23.00
N LEU A 337 4.37 7.21 21.97
CA LEU A 337 5.76 6.75 22.08
C LEU A 337 6.72 7.91 22.39
N ALA A 338 6.55 9.05 21.74
CA ALA A 338 7.37 10.23 22.01
C ALA A 338 7.25 10.68 23.48
N ALA A 339 6.05 10.58 24.06
CA ALA A 339 5.84 10.88 25.48
C ALA A 339 6.59 9.89 26.41
N VAL A 340 6.62 8.60 26.06
CA VAL A 340 7.33 7.57 26.84
C VAL A 340 8.84 7.86 26.92
N ASP A 341 9.47 8.27 25.82
CA ASP A 341 10.90 8.56 25.80
C ASP A 341 11.26 9.77 26.66
N VAL A 342 10.44 10.83 26.62
CA VAL A 342 10.59 12.00 27.49
C VAL A 342 10.46 11.61 28.96
N LEU A 343 9.46 10.78 29.30
CA LEU A 343 9.26 10.29 30.66
C LEU A 343 10.42 9.40 31.14
N LYS A 344 10.98 8.56 30.25
CA LYS A 344 12.15 7.73 30.56
C LYS A 344 13.37 8.59 30.85
N ALA A 345 13.63 9.62 30.04
CA ALA A 345 14.72 10.56 30.25
C ALA A 345 14.57 11.31 31.59
N TYR A 346 13.36 11.78 31.91
CA TYR A 346 13.08 12.47 33.18
C TYR A 346 13.28 11.56 34.40
N ARG A 347 12.83 10.29 34.33
CA ARG A 347 13.05 9.30 35.40
C ARG A 347 14.54 9.02 35.61
N GLN A 348 15.30 8.78 34.56
CA GLN A 348 16.75 8.55 34.66
C GLN A 348 17.49 9.75 35.25
N GLN A 349 17.11 10.97 34.87
CA GLN A 349 17.68 12.17 35.48
C GLN A 349 17.35 12.26 36.98
N SER A 350 16.11 11.97 37.36
CA SER A 350 15.67 11.98 38.75
C SER A 350 16.40 10.94 39.61
N GLU A 351 16.62 9.74 39.06
CA GLU A 351 17.38 8.67 39.73
C GLU A 351 18.85 9.06 39.93
N ARG A 352 19.49 9.69 38.94
CA ARG A 352 20.87 10.21 39.09
C ARG A 352 20.95 11.24 40.23
N LEU A 353 20.00 12.19 40.28
CA LEU A 353 19.96 13.19 41.35
C LEU A 353 19.74 12.56 42.73
N ARG A 354 18.89 11.53 42.82
CA ARG A 354 18.71 10.72 44.04
C ARG A 354 20.01 10.08 44.47
N ASP A 355 20.70 9.41 43.55
CA ASP A 355 21.93 8.66 43.87
C ASP A 355 23.07 9.59 44.30
N GLU A 356 23.19 10.77 43.68
CA GLU A 356 24.14 11.81 44.09
C GLU A 356 23.90 12.31 45.52
N GLU A 357 22.64 12.64 45.86
CA GLU A 357 22.31 13.13 47.20
C GLU A 357 22.44 12.01 48.24
N LEU A 358 22.09 10.78 47.89
CA LEU A 358 22.28 9.61 48.73
C LEU A 358 23.77 9.37 49.04
N GLN A 359 24.65 9.47 48.05
CA GLN A 359 26.10 9.35 48.26
C GLN A 359 26.64 10.44 49.19
N LYS A 360 26.16 11.68 49.07
CA LYS A 360 26.53 12.75 50.00
C LYS A 360 26.10 12.44 51.42
N ALA A 361 24.85 11.98 51.60
CA ALA A 361 24.32 11.58 52.89
C ALA A 361 25.14 10.44 53.52
N GLN A 362 25.48 9.42 52.74
CA GLN A 362 26.33 8.31 53.19
C GLN A 362 27.71 8.78 53.66
N ARG A 363 28.33 9.73 52.96
CA ARG A 363 29.62 10.33 53.38
C ARG A 363 29.49 11.10 54.68
N MET A 364 28.40 11.84 54.88
CA MET A 364 28.17 12.58 56.12
C MET A 364 27.97 11.66 57.32
N LEU A 365 27.24 10.55 57.14
CA LEU A 365 27.10 9.49 58.15
C LEU A 365 28.45 8.85 58.49
N ALA A 366 29.26 8.50 57.47
CA ALA A 366 30.59 7.93 57.67
C ALA A 366 31.53 8.88 58.43
N ASN A 367 31.32 10.20 58.27
CA ASN A 367 32.08 11.24 58.97
C ASN A 367 31.54 11.57 60.38
N GLY A 368 30.58 10.80 60.90
CA GLY A 368 30.07 10.93 62.27
C GLY A 368 28.96 11.97 62.47
N SER A 369 28.31 12.43 61.39
CA SER A 369 27.14 13.33 61.49
C SER A 369 25.93 12.60 62.10
N SER A 370 25.07 13.33 62.81
CA SER A 370 23.80 12.78 63.32
C SER A 370 22.93 12.28 62.16
N ALA A 371 22.37 11.07 62.32
CA ALA A 371 21.49 10.49 61.30
C ALA A 371 20.25 11.35 61.03
N GLU A 372 19.74 12.05 62.05
CA GLU A 372 18.56 12.91 61.94
C GLU A 372 18.83 14.12 61.05
N ASP A 373 19.98 14.79 61.24
CA ASP A 373 20.40 15.93 60.42
C ASP A 373 20.66 15.52 58.97
N VAL A 374 21.29 14.36 58.77
CA VAL A 374 21.58 13.84 57.43
C VAL A 374 20.29 13.51 56.67
N LEU A 375 19.29 12.93 57.32
CA LEU A 375 18.00 12.62 56.70
C LEU A 375 17.25 13.90 56.27
N VAL A 376 17.22 14.92 57.13
CA VAL A 376 16.62 16.22 56.82
C VAL A 376 17.35 16.89 55.65
N GLN A 377 18.68 16.83 55.63
CA GLN A 377 19.47 17.41 54.55
C GLN A 377 19.31 16.66 53.23
N LEU A 378 19.25 15.33 53.25
CA LEU A 378 18.96 14.50 52.08
C LEU A 378 17.59 14.83 51.50
N ALA A 379 16.55 14.87 52.34
CA ALA A 379 15.19 15.17 51.91
C ALA A 379 15.10 16.56 51.27
N ARG A 380 15.69 17.58 51.91
CA ARG A 380 15.73 18.95 51.37
C ARG A 380 16.55 19.05 50.09
N GLY A 381 17.74 18.44 50.05
CA GLY A 381 18.65 18.48 48.91
C GLY A 381 18.04 17.83 47.67
N LEU A 382 17.46 16.64 47.82
CA LEU A 382 16.79 15.94 46.75
C LEU A 382 15.56 16.70 46.23
N THR A 383 14.70 17.19 47.14
CA THR A 383 13.50 17.95 46.77
C THR A 383 13.87 19.21 45.98
N ASN A 384 14.84 19.99 46.47
CA ASN A 384 15.28 21.20 45.79
C ASN A 384 15.87 20.90 44.40
N LYS A 385 16.69 19.86 44.27
CA LYS A 385 17.28 19.46 42.99
C LYS A 385 16.24 19.01 41.97
N LEU A 386 15.26 18.20 42.38
CA LEU A 386 14.18 17.74 41.50
C LEU A 386 13.29 18.90 41.02
N LEU A 387 12.99 19.86 41.91
CA LEU A 387 12.10 20.98 41.59
C LEU A 387 12.78 22.14 40.85
N HIS A 388 14.10 22.29 40.97
CA HIS A 388 14.81 23.45 40.43
C HIS A 388 14.69 23.55 38.89
N ALA A 389 15.03 22.49 38.15
CA ALA A 389 15.04 22.53 36.69
C ALA A 389 13.64 22.77 36.07
N PRO A 390 12.57 22.05 36.47
CA PRO A 390 11.22 22.35 36.00
C PRO A 390 10.75 23.77 36.35
N SER A 391 11.05 24.25 37.57
CA SER A 391 10.65 25.60 38.01
C SER A 391 11.31 26.71 37.20
N VAL A 392 12.60 26.58 36.88
CA VAL A 392 13.33 27.54 36.06
C VAL A 392 12.80 27.51 34.62
N GLN A 393 12.56 26.32 34.06
CA GLN A 393 12.07 26.20 32.69
C GLN A 393 10.65 26.76 32.54
N LEU A 394 9.77 26.52 33.52
CA LEU A 394 8.41 27.07 33.52
C LEU A 394 8.41 28.62 33.61
N LYS A 395 9.28 29.21 34.43
CA LYS A 395 9.47 30.67 34.48
C LYS A 395 9.98 31.23 33.15
N LYS A 396 10.88 30.52 32.48
CA LYS A 396 11.43 30.94 31.18
C LYS A 396 10.37 30.91 30.09
N LEU A 397 9.60 29.81 29.99
CA LEU A 397 8.53 29.67 29.00
C LEU A 397 7.44 30.73 29.16
N THR A 398 7.07 31.05 30.40
CA THR A 398 6.10 32.11 30.68
C THR A 398 6.63 33.50 30.38
N ALA A 399 7.91 33.78 30.66
CA ALA A 399 8.55 35.04 30.27
C ALA A 399 8.66 35.21 28.74
N GLU A 400 8.75 34.11 27.99
CA GLU A 400 8.72 34.09 26.51
C GLU A 400 7.30 34.21 25.91
N GLY A 401 6.27 34.38 26.75
CA GLY A 401 4.87 34.58 26.32
C GLY A 401 4.08 33.31 26.07
N ARG A 402 4.63 32.12 26.37
CA ARG A 402 3.94 30.83 26.26
C ARG A 402 3.07 30.55 27.48
N LEU A 403 1.92 31.22 27.54
CA LEU A 403 0.95 31.10 28.65
C LEU A 403 0.30 29.71 28.74
N ASP A 404 0.24 28.99 27.62
CA ASP A 404 -0.17 27.58 27.52
C ASP A 404 0.70 26.64 28.38
N ALA A 405 1.97 26.99 28.60
CA ALA A 405 2.88 26.23 29.46
C ALA A 405 2.41 26.16 30.93
N LEU A 406 1.70 27.18 31.43
CA LEU A 406 1.16 27.15 32.80
C LEU A 406 0.00 26.17 32.95
N ALA A 407 -0.93 26.18 31.99
CA ALA A 407 -2.06 25.25 31.99
C ALA A 407 -1.56 23.80 31.87
N MET A 408 -0.64 23.54 30.94
CA MET A 408 -0.01 22.22 30.81
C MET A 408 0.75 21.79 32.07
N ALA A 409 1.44 22.70 32.76
CA ALA A 409 2.12 22.39 34.01
C ALA A 409 1.14 22.09 35.14
N GLN A 410 0.01 22.80 35.21
CA GLN A 410 -1.05 22.51 36.19
C GLN A 410 -1.64 21.12 35.98
N GLU A 411 -1.91 20.73 34.73
CA GLU A 411 -2.37 19.39 34.38
C GLU A 411 -1.30 18.33 34.67
N LEU A 412 -0.06 18.54 34.23
CA LEU A 412 1.05 17.58 34.40
C LEU A 412 1.38 17.31 35.87
N PHE A 413 1.34 18.33 36.72
CA PHE A 413 1.56 18.21 38.17
C PHE A 413 0.28 17.91 38.95
N ALA A 414 -0.86 17.73 38.28
CA ALA A 414 -2.17 17.53 38.90
C ALA A 414 -2.50 18.58 39.97
N LEU A 415 -2.19 19.85 39.70
CA LEU A 415 -2.38 20.99 40.62
C LEU A 415 -3.79 21.58 40.55
N GLY A 416 -4.70 20.97 39.77
CA GLY A 416 -6.08 21.40 39.61
C GLY A 416 -7.04 20.21 39.73
N GLU A 417 -7.30 19.78 40.97
CA GLU A 417 -8.54 19.16 41.47
C GLU A 417 -8.26 18.54 42.86
N GLY A 418 -8.75 19.17 43.93
CA GLY A 418 -8.83 18.55 45.27
C GLY A 418 -8.02 19.17 46.41
N SER A 419 -8.12 20.48 46.67
CA SER A 419 -7.82 21.02 48.02
C SER A 419 -8.74 22.18 48.41
N SER A 420 -10.05 21.97 48.27
CA SER A 420 -11.07 22.82 48.89
C SER A 420 -12.26 21.95 49.32
N ASP A 421 -12.11 21.28 50.47
CA ASP A 421 -13.17 20.95 51.46
C ASP A 421 -12.83 19.68 52.25
N SER A 422 -12.17 19.82 53.40
CA SER A 422 -12.34 18.88 54.51
C SER A 422 -11.94 19.44 55.89
N SER A 423 -12.08 20.75 56.12
CA SER A 423 -11.74 21.36 57.43
C SER A 423 -12.85 22.22 58.02
N ASP A 424 -14.13 21.92 57.72
CA ASP A 424 -15.25 22.57 58.41
C ASP A 424 -16.44 21.62 58.65
N LYS A 425 -16.19 20.53 59.39
CA LYS A 425 -17.23 19.81 60.14
C LYS A 425 -16.67 19.31 61.47
N LYS A 426 -16.41 20.24 62.39
CA LYS A 426 -16.43 20.01 63.85
C LYS A 426 -16.52 21.38 64.55
N LEU A 427 -17.72 21.91 64.68
CA LEU A 427 -18.26 22.54 65.90
C LEU A 427 -19.68 23.07 65.61
N GLN A 428 -20.68 22.25 65.94
CA GLN A 428 -21.84 22.60 66.78
C GLN A 428 -22.65 21.34 67.07
#